data_AF-A0A0P0N4F8-F1
#
_entry.id   AF-A0A0P0N4F8-F1
#
_cell.length_a   1.000
_cell.length_b   1.000
_cell.length_c   1.000
_cell.angle_alpha   90.00
_cell.angle_beta   90.00
_cell.angle_gamma   90.00
#
_symmetry.space_group_name_H-M   'P 1'
#
loop_
_entity.id
_entity.type
_entity.pdbx_description
1 polymer ?
#
loop_
_entity_poly.entity_id
_entity_poly.type
_entity_poly.pdbx_seq_one_letter_code
_entity_poly.pdbx_strand_id
1 'polypeptide(L)'
;MPPKWLTTETLIKLVKRMRERWPDAEVERIVQKRSKQILYIRIGGKMVKLIVYRDGRVRAFGEPEGVALALRNIAERVLGVGEHRAPEG
;
A
#
# COMPACT_ATOMS: atom_id res chain seq x y z
N MET A 1 1.75 6.02 -20.26
CA MET A 1 0.90 5.94 -19.06
C MET A 1 1.44 6.87 -17.97
N PRO A 2 0.57 7.68 -17.34
CA PRO A 2 0.95 8.46 -16.16
C PRO A 2 1.32 7.53 -15.00
N PRO A 3 2.23 7.95 -14.10
CA PRO A 3 2.67 7.13 -12.99
C PRO A 3 1.54 6.87 -11.99
N LYS A 4 1.44 5.63 -11.48
CA LYS A 4 0.43 5.20 -10.50
C LYS A 4 0.85 5.53 -9.06
N TRP A 5 1.13 6.80 -8.78
CA TRP A 5 1.50 7.25 -7.43
C TRP A 5 0.28 7.38 -6.52
N LEU A 6 0.52 7.26 -5.21
CA LEU A 6 -0.45 7.73 -4.21
C LEU A 6 -0.44 9.26 -4.24
N THR A 7 -1.45 9.80 -4.92
CA THR A 7 -1.86 11.21 -4.83
C THR A 7 -2.42 11.50 -3.42
N THR A 8 -2.62 12.78 -3.09
CA THR A 8 -3.27 13.17 -1.83
C THR A 8 -4.61 12.46 -1.63
N GLU A 9 -5.45 12.40 -2.67
CA GLU A 9 -6.77 11.76 -2.60
C GLU A 9 -6.66 10.24 -2.33
N THR A 10 -5.79 9.56 -3.07
CA THR A 10 -5.61 8.10 -2.91
C THR A 10 -4.90 7.76 -1.60
N LEU A 11 -4.01 8.62 -1.12
CA LEU A 11 -3.41 8.50 0.21
C LEU A 11 -4.47 8.62 1.31
N ILE A 12 -5.38 9.60 1.22
CA ILE A 12 -6.49 9.75 2.19
C ILE A 12 -7.38 8.51 2.17
N LYS A 13 -7.74 8.00 0.98
CA LYS A 13 -8.53 6.76 0.83
C LYS A 13 -7.81 5.54 1.42
N LEU A 14 -6.50 5.41 1.19
CA LEU A 14 -5.67 4.34 1.76
C LEU A 14 -5.67 4.42 3.30
N VAL A 15 -5.39 5.59 3.86
CA VAL A 15 -5.35 5.79 5.32
C VAL A 15 -6.71 5.52 5.95
N LYS A 16 -7.80 5.98 5.34
CA LYS A 16 -9.16 5.71 5.82
C LYS A 16 -9.44 4.20 5.89
N ARG A 17 -9.23 3.48 4.79
CA ARG A 17 -9.46 2.02 4.74
C ARG A 17 -8.54 1.23 5.66
N MET A 18 -7.30 1.69 5.82
CA MET A 18 -6.35 1.11 6.75
C MET A 18 -6.84 1.26 8.19
N ARG A 19 -7.32 2.46 8.58
CA ARG A 19 -7.83 2.74 9.93
C ARG A 19 -9.17 2.09 10.25
N GLU A 20 -10.03 1.89 9.24
CA GLU A 20 -11.25 1.08 9.39
C GLU A 20 -10.92 -0.36 9.82
N ARG A 21 -9.77 -0.90 9.39
CA ARG A 21 -9.32 -2.25 9.74
C ARG A 21 -8.42 -2.30 10.98
N TRP A 22 -7.56 -1.30 11.13
CA TRP A 22 -6.58 -1.17 12.20
C TRP A 22 -6.63 0.26 12.75
N PRO A 23 -7.46 0.54 13.77
CA PRO A 23 -7.68 1.90 14.26
C PRO A 23 -6.42 2.64 14.71
N ASP A 24 -5.40 1.91 15.13
CA ASP A 24 -4.10 2.41 15.58
C ASP A 24 -3.10 2.65 14.43
N ALA A 25 -3.50 2.44 13.17
CA ALA A 25 -2.59 2.52 12.04
C ALA A 25 -2.17 3.97 11.71
N GLU A 26 -0.87 4.16 11.54
CA GLU A 26 -0.23 5.46 11.34
C GLU A 26 0.78 5.43 10.19
N VAL A 27 0.73 6.42 9.30
CA VAL A 27 1.77 6.61 8.27
C VAL A 27 2.85 7.50 8.86
N GLU A 28 4.00 6.92 9.20
CA GLU A 28 5.11 7.66 9.81
C GLU A 28 5.95 8.42 8.80
N ARG A 29 6.13 7.84 7.62
CA ARG A 29 7.03 8.40 6.61
C ARG A 29 6.63 8.00 5.21
N ILE A 30 6.71 8.96 4.30
CA ILE A 30 6.56 8.76 2.87
C ILE A 30 7.88 9.15 2.18
N VAL A 31 8.40 8.26 1.34
CA VAL A 31 9.62 8.49 0.55
C VAL A 31 9.29 8.35 -0.93
N GLN A 32 9.38 9.45 -1.67
CA GLN A 32 9.26 9.43 -3.13
C GLN A 32 10.63 9.20 -3.76
N LYS A 33 10.73 8.19 -4.64
CA LYS A 33 11.89 7.94 -5.51
C LYS A 33 11.44 7.99 -6.97
N ARG A 34 12.40 8.05 -7.91
CA ARG A 34 12.14 8.11 -9.36
C ARG A 34 11.22 6.98 -9.87
N SER A 35 11.38 5.77 -9.32
CA SER A 35 10.68 4.56 -9.79
C SER A 35 9.71 3.95 -8.78
N LYS A 36 9.64 4.47 -7.56
CA LYS A 36 8.73 3.97 -6.51
C LYS A 36 8.42 5.00 -5.45
N GLN A 37 7.28 4.85 -4.80
CA GLN A 37 6.90 5.53 -3.57
C GLN A 37 6.87 4.50 -2.43
N ILE A 38 7.44 4.86 -1.28
CA ILE A 38 7.55 3.96 -0.13
C ILE A 38 6.84 4.62 1.05
N LEU A 39 5.92 3.88 1.68
CA LEU A 39 5.26 4.28 2.91
C LEU A 39 5.75 3.37 4.03
N TYR A 40 6.14 3.98 5.15
CA TYR A 40 6.44 3.32 6.41
C TYR A 40 5.25 3.53 7.33
N ILE A 41 4.64 2.43 7.75
CA ILE A 41 3.33 2.42 8.39
C ILE A 41 3.43 1.60 9.67
N ARG A 42 3.04 2.19 10.80
CA ARG A 42 2.93 1.49 12.08
C ARG A 42 1.54 0.87 12.22
N ILE A 43 1.48 -0.41 12.54
CA ILE A 43 0.23 -1.15 12.79
C ILE A 43 0.49 -2.14 13.94
N GLY A 44 -0.27 -2.09 15.03
CA GLY A 44 -0.10 -2.95 16.19
C GLY A 44 1.29 -2.80 16.83
N GLY A 45 1.86 -1.59 16.81
CA GLY A 45 3.23 -1.31 17.26
C GLY A 45 4.34 -1.86 16.34
N LYS A 46 4.00 -2.49 15.20
CA LYS A 46 4.97 -3.04 14.26
C LYS A 46 5.07 -2.19 12.99
N MET A 47 6.26 -2.14 12.42
CA MET A 47 6.53 -1.42 11.18
C MET A 47 6.21 -2.29 9.96
N VAL A 48 5.38 -1.75 9.06
CA VAL A 48 5.04 -2.33 7.77
C VAL A 48 5.44 -1.35 6.68
N LYS A 49 6.14 -1.86 5.67
CA LYS A 49 6.63 -1.11 4.52
C LYS A 49 5.78 -1.41 3.29
N LEU A 50 5.07 -0.42 2.78
CA LEU A 50 4.34 -0.49 1.51
C LEU A 50 5.16 0.19 0.42
N ILE A 51 5.29 -0.45 -0.74
CA ILE A 51 6.01 0.04 -1.91
C ILE A 51 5.06 0.04 -3.09
N VAL A 52 4.83 1.22 -3.66
CA VAL A 52 4.09 1.41 -4.91
C VAL A 52 5.09 1.74 -6.00
N TYR A 53 5.16 0.91 -7.03
CA TYR A 53 6.03 1.12 -8.18
C TYR A 53 5.34 1.99 -9.23
N ARG A 54 6.14 2.68 -10.04
CA ARG A 54 5.63 3.57 -11.10
C ARG A 54 4.67 2.89 -12.07
N ASP A 55 4.91 1.59 -12.31
CA ASP A 55 4.16 0.71 -13.22
C ASP A 55 2.85 0.16 -12.61
N GLY A 56 2.53 0.52 -11.37
CA GLY A 56 1.33 0.06 -10.68
C GLY A 56 1.50 -1.23 -9.88
N ARG A 57 2.67 -1.86 -9.89
CA ARG A 57 2.94 -2.97 -8.96
C ARG A 57 2.97 -2.47 -7.52
N VAL A 58 2.42 -3.26 -6.61
CA VAL A 58 2.41 -2.97 -5.17
C VAL A 58 3.07 -4.12 -4.41
N ARG A 59 3.94 -3.80 -3.46
CA ARG A 59 4.52 -4.78 -2.54
C ARG A 59 4.40 -4.26 -1.11
N ALA A 60 4.15 -5.16 -0.17
CA ALA A 60 4.18 -4.84 1.25
C ALA A 60 5.08 -5.84 1.98
N PHE A 61 5.78 -5.38 3.01
CA PHE A 61 6.70 -6.16 3.82
C PHE A 61 6.54 -5.77 5.29
N GLY A 62 6.63 -6.73 6.20
CA GLY A 62 6.52 -6.49 7.63
C GLY A 62 5.89 -7.70 8.31
N GLU A 63 6.15 -7.84 9.60
CA GLU A 63 5.54 -8.88 10.42
C GLU A 63 4.35 -8.33 11.21
N PRO A 64 3.27 -9.12 11.38
CA PRO A 64 3.04 -10.43 10.78
C PRO A 64 2.71 -10.33 9.27
N GLU A 65 3.07 -11.36 8.49
CA GLU A 65 2.93 -11.37 7.02
C GLU A 65 1.48 -11.10 6.56
N GLY A 66 0.49 -11.57 7.32
CA GLY A 66 -0.92 -11.30 7.05
C GLY A 66 -1.29 -9.81 7.05
N VAL A 67 -0.64 -8.99 7.87
CA VAL A 67 -0.86 -7.53 7.89
C VAL A 67 -0.27 -6.91 6.64
N ALA A 68 0.95 -7.30 6.25
CA ALA A 68 1.57 -6.83 5.01
C ALA A 68 0.71 -7.21 3.79
N LEU A 69 0.25 -8.46 3.70
CA LEU A 69 -0.61 -8.92 2.62
C LEU A 69 -1.93 -8.15 2.55
N ALA A 70 -2.59 -7.95 3.69
CA ALA A 70 -3.84 -7.19 3.75
C ALA A 70 -3.63 -5.72 3.35
N LEU A 71 -2.54 -5.09 3.79
CA LEU A 71 -2.19 -3.72 3.42
C LEU A 71 -1.92 -3.57 1.91
N ARG A 72 -1.22 -4.54 1.30
CA ARG A 72 -1.02 -4.60 -0.15
C ARG A 72 -2.36 -4.60 -0.88
N ASN A 73 -3.26 -5.50 -0.49
CA ASN A 73 -4.56 -5.64 -1.14
C ASN A 73 -5.43 -4.38 -1.00
N ILE A 74 -5.36 -3.68 0.14
CA ILE A 74 -6.04 -2.39 0.33
C ILE A 74 -5.47 -1.35 -0.64
N ALA A 75 -4.15 -1.25 -0.72
CA ALA A 75 -3.47 -0.29 -1.59
C ALA A 75 -3.75 -0.55 -3.08
N GLU A 76 -3.71 -1.82 -3.52
CA GLU A 76 -4.07 -2.23 -4.89
C GLU A 76 -5.48 -1.77 -5.26
N ARG A 77 -6.47 -2.03 -4.39
CA ARG A 77 -7.86 -1.59 -4.58
C ARG A 77 -8.01 -0.07 -4.63
N VAL A 78 -7.26 0.66 -3.80
CA VAL A 78 -7.31 2.14 -3.77
C VAL A 78 -6.71 2.75 -5.03
N LEU A 79 -5.66 2.14 -5.57
CA LEU A 79 -4.98 2.58 -6.78
C LEU A 79 -5.67 2.11 -8.07
N GLY A 80 -6.67 1.24 -7.96
CA GLY A 80 -7.33 0.61 -9.11
C GLY A 80 -6.35 -0.22 -9.93
N VAL A 81 -5.47 -0.94 -9.25
CA VAL A 81 -4.48 -1.85 -9.84
C VAL A 81 -4.65 -3.23 -9.22
N GLY A 82 -4.24 -4.28 -9.94
CA GLY A 82 -4.26 -5.64 -9.38
C GLY A 82 -5.39 -6.56 -9.83
N GLU A 83 -6.05 -6.31 -10.97
CA GLU A 83 -6.92 -7.32 -11.62
C GLU A 83 -6.27 -7.91 -12.87
N HIS A 84 -5.37 -8.88 -12.65
CA HIS A 84 -5.16 -10.08 -13.47
C HIS A 84 -4.05 -10.93 -12.81
N ARG A 85 -4.43 -11.81 -11.87
CA ARG A 85 -3.91 -13.16 -11.99
C ARG A 85 -4.86 -13.83 -12.96
N ALA A 86 -4.44 -13.97 -14.23
CA ALA A 86 -5.08 -14.96 -15.09
C ALA A 86 -5.10 -16.29 -14.31
N PRO A 87 -6.17 -17.10 -14.39
CA PRO A 87 -6.05 -18.49 -13.98
C PRO A 87 -4.90 -19.08 -14.81
N GLU A 88 -3.85 -19.53 -14.14
CA GLU A 88 -2.86 -20.38 -14.78
C GLU A 88 -3.60 -21.67 -15.16
N GLY A 89 -3.81 -21.85 -16.47
CA GLY A 89 -4.38 -23.02 -17.12
C GLY A 89 -3.67 -23.24 -18.43
#